data_AF-A0A0E4CT21-F1
#
_entry.id   AF-A0A0E4CT21-F1
#
_cell.length_a   1.000
_cell.length_b   1.000
_cell.length_c   1.000
_cell.angle_alpha   90.00
_cell.angle_beta   90.00
_cell.angle_gamma   90.00
#
_symmetry.space_group_name_H-M   'P 1'
#
loop_
_entity.id
_entity.type
_entity.pdbx_description
1 polymer ?
#
loop_
_entity_poly.entity_id
_entity_poly.type
_entity_poly.pdbx_seq_one_letter_code
_entity_poly.pdbx_strand_id
1 'polypeptide(L)'
;MKIITQLNLFEDHEMGDLEKILTVLDGLPETNLFQCLEERRRHGRRDYSVQSYFIAYVSKFILQLETDQQLIRHLNMNSQLRQICGAGQRKIG
;
A
#
# COMPACT_ATOMS: atom_id res chain seq x y z
N MET A 1 31.14 10.61 4.13
CA MET A 1 29.82 10.00 4.40
C MET A 1 28.77 11.10 4.18
N LYS A 2 27.97 11.04 3.11
CA LYS A 2 26.87 12.00 2.93
C LYS A 2 25.73 11.53 3.82
N ILE A 3 25.46 12.25 4.90
CA ILE A 3 24.24 12.07 5.68
C ILE A 3 23.12 12.62 4.80
N ILE A 4 22.39 11.74 4.13
CA ILE A 4 21.13 12.10 3.51
C ILE A 4 20.13 12.16 4.67
N THR A 5 19.60 13.34 4.95
CA THR A 5 18.53 13.49 5.93
C THR A 5 17.37 12.60 5.50
N GLN A 6 17.06 11.57 6.28
CA GLN A 6 15.83 10.82 6.10
C GLN A 6 14.69 11.73 6.57
N LEU A 7 14.06 12.42 5.63
CA LEU A 7 12.86 13.19 5.90
C LEU A 7 11.75 12.19 6.25
N ASN A 8 11.26 12.20 7.50
CA ASN A 8 10.01 11.53 7.81
C ASN A 8 8.87 12.50 7.54
N LEU A 9 8.04 12.15 6.54
CA LEU A 9 6.91 12.94 6.05
C LEU A 9 5.91 13.33 7.15
N PHE A 10 5.91 12.62 8.27
CA PHE A 10 4.96 12.79 9.37
C PHE A 10 5.62 13.24 10.68
N GLU A 11 6.85 13.79 10.65
CA GLU A 11 7.59 14.21 11.86
C GLU A 11 6.79 15.18 12.75
N ASP A 12 6.06 16.11 12.15
CA ASP A 12 5.34 17.16 12.88
C ASP A 12 3.91 16.76 13.28
N HIS A 13 3.47 15.52 13.01
CA HIS A 13 2.07 15.10 13.14
C HIS A 13 1.96 13.79 13.97
N GLU A 14 1.26 13.83 15.10
CA GLU A 14 0.88 12.62 15.85
C GLU A 14 -0.24 11.86 15.11
N MET A 15 0.16 11.09 14.10
CA MET A 15 -0.76 10.43 13.18
C MET A 15 -0.69 8.91 13.34
N GLY A 16 -1.84 8.24 13.36
CA GLY A 16 -1.90 6.78 13.41
C GLY A 16 -1.45 6.15 12.09
N ASP A 17 -0.98 4.89 12.13
CA ASP A 17 -0.47 4.20 10.93
C ASP A 17 -1.48 4.17 9.76
N LEU A 18 -2.76 3.90 10.04
CA LEU A 18 -3.79 3.86 9.00
C LEU A 18 -4.09 5.25 8.44
N GLU A 19 -4.02 6.27 9.28
CA GLU A 19 -4.23 7.67 8.90
C GLU A 19 -3.09 8.19 8.03
N LYS A 20 -1.83 7.82 8.34
CA LYS A 20 -0.67 8.06 7.48
C LYS A 20 -0.85 7.42 6.09
N ILE A 21 -1.34 6.19 6.05
CA ILE A 21 -1.62 5.48 4.79
C ILE A 21 -2.68 6.24 3.99
N LEU A 22 -3.82 6.56 4.60
CA LEU A 22 -4.89 7.30 3.92
C LEU A 22 -4.42 8.66 3.42
N THR A 23 -3.66 9.41 4.23
CA THR A 23 -3.11 10.72 3.88
C THR A 23 -2.22 10.65 2.64
N VAL A 24 -1.36 9.64 2.56
CA VAL A 24 -0.51 9.43 1.38
C VAL A 24 -1.35 9.06 0.17
N LEU A 25 -2.32 8.15 0.31
CA LEU A 25 -3.17 7.73 -0.80
C LEU A 25 -4.01 8.89 -1.35
N ASP A 26 -4.56 9.73 -0.49
CA ASP A 26 -5.34 10.92 -0.87
C ASP A 26 -4.46 11.99 -1.55
N GLY A 27 -3.17 12.05 -1.20
CA GLY A 27 -2.20 12.94 -1.82
C GLY A 27 -1.62 12.44 -3.15
N LEU A 28 -1.90 11.19 -3.56
CA LEU A 28 -1.42 10.68 -4.84
C LEU A 28 -2.20 11.32 -6.00
N PRO A 29 -1.53 11.70 -7.09
CA PRO A 29 -2.21 12.26 -8.24
C PRO A 29 -3.15 11.25 -8.88
N GLU A 30 -4.33 11.72 -9.32
CA GLU A 30 -5.20 10.92 -10.17
C GLU A 30 -4.49 10.63 -11.50
N THR A 31 -4.24 9.35 -11.78
CA THR A 31 -3.53 8.89 -12.97
C THR A 31 -4.19 7.65 -13.55
N ASN A 32 -3.92 7.37 -14.82
CA ASN A 32 -4.32 6.12 -15.48
C ASN A 32 -3.40 4.92 -15.10
N LEU A 33 -2.61 5.03 -14.03
CA LEU A 33 -1.61 4.05 -13.63
C LEU A 33 -2.20 2.64 -13.48
N PHE A 34 -3.32 2.52 -12.77
CA PHE A 34 -3.95 1.22 -12.51
C PHE A 34 -4.46 0.56 -13.79
N GLN A 35 -5.03 1.34 -14.72
CA GLN A 35 -5.46 0.84 -16.02
C GLN A 35 -4.26 0.30 -16.81
N CYS A 36 -3.20 1.10 -16.95
CA CYS A 36 -1.99 0.70 -17.67
C CYS A 36 -1.32 -0.55 -17.07
N LEU A 37 -1.32 -0.67 -15.73
CA LEU A 37 -0.77 -1.83 -15.04
C LEU A 37 -1.65 -3.09 -15.19
N GLU A 38 -2.97 -2.96 -15.18
CA GLU A 38 -3.89 -4.08 -15.45
C GLU A 38 -3.78 -4.56 -16.89
N GLU A 39 -3.69 -3.66 -17.87
CA GLU A 39 -3.48 -4.02 -19.28
C GLU A 39 -2.15 -4.77 -19.48
N ARG A 40 -1.11 -4.39 -18.74
CA ARG A 40 0.18 -5.10 -18.71
C ARG A 40 0.14 -6.40 -17.91
N ARG A 41 -0.83 -6.56 -17.00
CA ARG A 41 -0.97 -7.75 -16.14
C ARG A 41 -1.43 -8.94 -16.99
N ARG A 42 -0.46 -9.72 -17.46
CA ARG A 42 -0.64 -10.99 -18.18
C ARG A 42 -1.28 -12.06 -17.25
N HIS A 43 -1.02 -13.35 -17.50
CA HIS A 43 -1.65 -14.49 -16.81
C HIS A 43 -1.04 -14.84 -15.44
N GLY A 44 -0.74 -13.82 -14.62
CA GLY A 44 -0.34 -14.03 -13.22
C GLY A 44 -1.52 -14.30 -12.30
N ARG A 45 -1.24 -14.50 -11.01
CA ARG A 45 -2.26 -14.63 -9.96
C ARG A 45 -3.13 -13.37 -9.90
N ARG A 46 -4.46 -13.52 -9.90
CA ARG A 46 -5.45 -12.43 -9.98
C ARG A 46 -6.39 -12.37 -8.78
N ASP A 47 -5.95 -12.91 -7.64
CA ASP A 47 -6.73 -12.99 -6.40
C ASP A 47 -7.19 -11.60 -5.90
N TYR A 48 -6.44 -10.54 -6.24
CA TYR A 48 -6.72 -9.15 -5.91
C TYR A 48 -6.46 -8.23 -7.11
N SER A 49 -7.07 -7.05 -7.12
CA SER A 49 -6.82 -6.03 -8.17
C SER A 49 -5.39 -5.50 -8.09
N VAL A 50 -4.87 -4.95 -9.20
CA VAL A 50 -3.60 -4.19 -9.19
C VAL A 50 -3.62 -3.09 -8.15
N GLN A 51 -4.74 -2.37 -8.03
CA GLN A 51 -4.90 -1.31 -7.03
C GLN A 51 -4.68 -1.84 -5.61
N SER A 52 -5.24 -3.01 -5.28
CA SER A 52 -5.03 -3.63 -3.97
C SER A 52 -3.57 -3.98 -3.70
N TYR A 53 -2.87 -4.53 -4.69
CA TYR A 53 -1.43 -4.81 -4.57
C TYR A 53 -0.62 -3.53 -4.41
N PHE A 54 -0.96 -2.49 -5.18
CA PHE A 54 -0.28 -1.21 -5.13
C PHE A 54 -0.44 -0.55 -3.75
N ILE A 55 -1.67 -0.48 -3.21
CA ILE A 55 -1.92 0.10 -1.89
C ILE A 55 -1.19 -0.68 -0.79
N ALA A 56 -1.19 -2.03 -0.87
CA ALA A 56 -0.44 -2.85 0.07
C ALA A 56 1.08 -2.58 -0.01
N TYR A 57 1.60 -2.40 -1.22
CA TYR A 57 3.01 -2.10 -1.42
C TYR A 57 3.39 -0.69 -0.94
N VAL A 58 2.55 0.32 -1.18
CA VAL A 58 2.73 1.67 -0.61
C VAL A 58 2.70 1.62 0.92
N SER A 59 1.76 0.88 1.51
CA SER A 59 1.66 0.70 2.96
C SER A 59 2.93 0.11 3.56
N LYS A 60 3.62 -0.79 2.84
CA LYS A 60 4.91 -1.36 3.27
C LYS A 60 5.94 -0.27 3.57
N PHE A 61 6.05 0.75 2.70
CA PHE A 61 6.99 1.85 2.89
C PHE A 61 6.59 2.77 4.03
N ILE A 62 5.30 3.09 4.15
CA ILE A 62 4.77 3.98 5.20
C ILE A 62 4.98 3.35 6.59
N LEU A 63 4.73 2.03 6.69
CA LEU A 63 4.92 1.23 7.91
C LEU A 63 6.38 0.81 8.13
N GLN A 64 7.30 1.23 7.26
CA GLN A 64 8.73 0.91 7.32
C GLN A 64 9.03 -0.59 7.43
N LEU A 65 8.23 -1.42 6.74
CA LEU A 65 8.42 -2.86 6.71
C LEU A 65 9.52 -3.22 5.71
N GLU A 66 10.51 -3.99 6.13
CA GLU A 66 11.66 -4.34 5.31
C GLU A 66 11.32 -5.44 4.28
N THR A 67 10.47 -6.38 4.67
CA THR A 67 10.22 -7.62 3.91
C THR A 67 8.75 -7.79 3.52
N ASP A 68 8.53 -8.55 2.45
CA ASP A 68 7.16 -8.87 2.00
C ASP A 68 6.46 -9.82 2.99
N GLN A 69 7.22 -10.66 3.71
CA GLN A 69 6.68 -11.51 4.78
C GLN A 69 6.14 -10.68 5.95
N GLN A 70 6.82 -9.59 6.33
CA GLN A 70 6.30 -8.64 7.32
C GLN A 70 5.01 -7.99 6.84
N LEU A 71 4.95 -7.54 5.58
CA LEU A 71 3.73 -7.00 4.99
C LEU A 71 2.57 -7.99 5.05
N ILE A 72 2.79 -9.25 4.65
CA ILE A 72 1.77 -10.30 4.69
C ILE A 72 1.29 -10.54 6.12
N ARG A 73 2.20 -10.58 7.11
CA ARG A 73 1.85 -10.74 8.53
C ARG A 73 0.99 -9.57 9.03
N HIS A 74 1.39 -8.32 8.73
CA HIS A 74 0.62 -7.13 9.10
C HIS A 74 -0.77 -7.13 8.45
N LEU A 75 -0.86 -7.45 7.17
CA LEU A 75 -2.14 -7.62 6.47
C LEU A 75 -3.00 -8.70 7.11
N ASN A 76 -2.44 -9.82 7.56
CA ASN A 76 -3.19 -10.89 8.21
C ASN A 76 -3.69 -10.51 9.62
N MET A 77 -2.92 -9.69 10.35
CA MET A 77 -3.27 -9.28 11.71
C MET A 77 -4.21 -8.07 11.77
N ASN A 78 -4.23 -7.22 10.74
CA ASN A 78 -4.99 -5.98 10.75
C ASN A 78 -6.12 -5.99 9.69
N SER A 79 -7.36 -6.15 10.13
CA SER A 79 -8.54 -6.17 9.25
C SER A 79 -8.82 -4.82 8.60
N GLN A 80 -8.56 -3.70 9.28
CA GLN A 80 -8.76 -2.35 8.75
C GLN A 80 -7.73 -2.06 7.64
N LEU A 81 -6.48 -2.48 7.81
CA LEU A 81 -5.46 -2.38 6.76
C LEU A 81 -5.89 -3.15 5.50
N ARG A 82 -6.47 -4.35 5.67
CA ARG A 82 -7.03 -5.10 4.53
C ARG A 82 -8.19 -4.38 3.85
N GLN A 83 -9.03 -3.67 4.61
CA GLN A 83 -10.12 -2.87 4.05
C GLN A 83 -9.57 -1.70 3.22
N ILE A 84 -8.56 -0.98 3.72
CA ILE A 84 -7.89 0.11 3.00
C ILE A 84 -7.25 -0.41 1.70
N CYS A 85 -6.60 -1.57 1.74
CA CYS A 85 -6.05 -2.21 0.54
C CYS A 85 -7.12 -2.75 -0.43
N GLY A 86 -8.42 -2.67 -0.11
CA GLY A 86 -9.48 -3.28 -0.93
C GLY A 86 -9.46 -4.83 -0.94
N ALA A 87 -8.68 -5.46 -0.06
CA ALA A 87 -8.51 -6.90 0.01
C ALA A 87 -9.70 -7.64 0.67
N GLY A 88 -10.68 -6.90 1.21
CA GLY A 88 -11.93 -7.47 1.73
C GLY A 88 -12.88 -8.00 0.65
N GLN A 89 -12.64 -7.64 -0.62
CA GLN A 89 -13.42 -8.07 -1.77
C GLN A 89 -12.57 -9.02 -2.61
N ARG A 90 -12.32 -10.24 -2.11
CA ARG A 90 -11.71 -11.30 -2.95
C ARG A 90 -12.62 -11.45 -4.16
N LYS A 91 -12.14 -11.10 -5.36
CA LYS A 91 -12.90 -11.39 -6.59
C LYS A 91 -13.03 -12.90 -6.65
N ILE A 92 -14.22 -13.40 -6.32
CA ILE A 92 -14.60 -14.78 -6.57
C ILE A 92 -14.73 -14.84 -8.09
N GLY A 93 -13.66 -15.30 -8.74
CA GLY A 93 -13.71 -15.74 -10.13
C GLY A 93 -14.40 -17.10 -10.21
#